data_AF-B1LSZ6-F1
#
_entry.id   AF-B1LSZ6-F1
#
_cell.length_a   1.000
_cell.length_b   1.000
_cell.length_c   1.000
_cell.angle_alpha   90.00
_cell.angle_beta   90.00
_cell.angle_gamma   90.00
#
_symmetry.space_group_name_H-M   'P 1'
#
loop_
_entity.id
_entity.type
_entity.pdbx_description
1 polymer ?
#
loop_
_entity_poly.entity_id
_entity_poly.type
_entity_poly.pdbx_seq_one_letter_code
_entity_poly.pdbx_strand_id
1 'polypeptide(L)'
;MGDGSGAPSAKIAEVQRLATALAARVRYAQLVGRPVYEAQISALVGAARLMDEERAPWPPMVEEVLTELARAIEGADPAEGVEGVEGGGADGPEKDFLGEP
;
A
#
# COMPACT_ATOMS: atom_id res chain seq x y z
N MET A 1 25.77 36.20 0.21
CA MET A 1 26.46 35.07 0.85
C MET A 1 26.13 35.17 2.34
N GLY A 2 25.48 34.14 2.91
CA GLY A 2 24.91 34.13 4.28
C GLY A 2 23.40 34.44 4.26
N ASP A 3 22.46 33.58 4.67
CA ASP A 3 22.58 32.44 5.59
C ASP A 3 21.76 31.23 5.11
N GLY A 4 22.47 30.14 4.84
CA GLY A 4 21.90 28.83 4.62
C GLY A 4 21.50 28.21 5.95
N SER A 5 20.29 28.50 6.41
CA SER A 5 19.57 27.70 7.39
C SER A 5 18.10 28.10 7.33
N GLY A 6 17.37 27.54 6.36
CA GLY A 6 15.91 27.56 6.47
C GLY A 6 15.55 27.00 7.84
N ALA A 7 14.68 27.70 8.58
CA ALA A 7 14.27 27.30 9.93
C ALA A 7 14.00 25.78 9.98
N PRO A 8 14.23 25.08 11.11
CA PRO A 8 14.04 23.63 11.22
C PRO A 8 12.69 23.15 10.65
N SER A 9 11.65 23.98 10.78
CA SER A 9 10.33 23.79 10.16
C SER A 9 10.34 23.75 8.62
N ALA A 10 11.10 24.62 7.95
CA ALA A 10 11.22 24.64 6.49
C ALA A 10 11.94 23.39 5.94
N LYS A 11 12.95 22.90 6.67
CA LYS A 11 13.63 21.64 6.31
C LYS A 11 12.67 20.46 6.41
N ILE A 12 11.84 20.41 7.44
CA ILE A 12 10.85 19.35 7.61
C ILE A 12 9.72 19.44 6.59
N ALA A 13 9.26 20.64 6.24
CA ALA A 13 8.32 20.83 5.14
C ALA A 13 8.89 20.30 3.81
N GLU A 14 10.19 20.49 3.56
CA GLU A 14 10.84 19.92 2.38
C GLU A 14 10.89 18.39 2.43
N VAL A 15 11.22 17.80 3.59
CA VAL A 15 11.18 16.34 3.79
C VAL A 15 9.80 15.78 3.52
N GLN A 16 8.74 16.40 4.06
CA GLN A 16 7.35 16.03 3.79
C GLN A 16 7.03 16.07 2.30
N ARG A 17 7.46 17.12 1.60
CA ARG A 17 7.21 17.28 0.17
C ARG A 17 7.95 16.22 -0.67
N LEU A 18 9.22 15.95 -0.35
CA LEU A 18 10.03 14.92 -1.02
C LEU A 18 9.50 13.51 -0.74
N ALA A 19 9.12 13.22 0.51
CA ALA A 19 8.51 11.95 0.90
C ALA A 19 7.19 11.72 0.17
N THR A 20 6.35 12.75 0.04
CA THR A 20 5.09 12.66 -0.73
C THR A 20 5.36 12.35 -2.21
N ALA A 21 6.32 13.04 -2.84
CA ALA A 21 6.68 12.78 -4.23
C ALA A 21 7.23 11.35 -4.43
N LEU A 22 8.02 10.85 -3.46
CA LEU A 22 8.54 9.49 -3.48
C LEU A 22 7.43 8.45 -3.29
N ALA A 23 6.51 8.67 -2.33
CA ALA A 23 5.36 7.81 -2.11
C ALA A 23 4.46 7.73 -3.36
N ALA A 24 4.21 8.86 -4.02
CA ALA A 24 3.48 8.91 -5.29
C ALA A 24 4.17 8.05 -6.37
N ARG A 25 5.50 8.11 -6.46
CA ARG A 25 6.28 7.32 -7.42
C ARG A 25 6.22 5.82 -7.12
N VAL A 26 6.33 5.44 -5.85
CA VAL A 26 6.19 4.04 -5.40
C VAL A 26 4.81 3.50 -5.75
N ARG A 27 3.75 4.23 -5.40
CA ARG A 27 2.37 3.84 -5.69
C ARG A 27 2.11 3.74 -7.19
N TYR A 28 2.57 4.72 -7.97
CA TYR A 28 2.45 4.66 -9.42
C TYR A 28 3.15 3.43 -10.00
N ALA A 29 4.36 3.11 -9.53
CA ALA A 29 5.07 1.93 -9.99
C ALA A 29 4.28 0.64 -9.69
N GLN A 30 3.71 0.50 -8.50
CA GLN A 30 2.84 -0.63 -8.16
C GLN A 30 1.61 -0.70 -9.08
N LEU A 31 0.93 0.42 -9.30
CA LEU A 31 -0.26 0.52 -10.14
C LEU A 31 0.00 0.11 -11.60
N VAL A 32 1.17 0.45 -12.15
CA VAL A 32 1.55 0.08 -13.52
C VAL A 32 2.37 -1.22 -13.62
N GLY A 33 2.45 -2.00 -12.54
CA GLY A 33 3.18 -3.28 -12.51
C GLY A 33 4.69 -3.14 -12.71
N ARG A 34 5.27 -1.98 -12.36
CA ARG A 34 6.71 -1.72 -12.42
C ARG A 34 7.36 -2.09 -11.09
N PRO A 35 8.62 -2.57 -11.13
CA PRO A 35 9.33 -2.91 -9.91
C PRO A 35 9.55 -1.67 -9.04
N VAL A 36 9.21 -1.79 -7.75
CA VAL A 36 9.61 -0.84 -6.72
C VAL A 36 10.99 -1.26 -6.22
N TYR A 37 11.94 -0.33 -6.24
CA TYR A 37 13.30 -0.61 -5.82
C TYR A 37 13.44 -0.44 -4.30
N GLU A 38 14.20 -1.32 -3.66
CA GLU A 38 14.45 -1.30 -2.22
C GLU A 38 14.94 0.08 -1.73
N ALA A 39 15.85 0.72 -2.48
CA ALA A 39 16.33 2.07 -2.15
C ALA A 39 15.21 3.12 -2.03
N GLN A 40 14.12 3.00 -2.81
CA GLN A 40 12.96 3.90 -2.70
C GLN A 40 12.16 3.61 -1.43
N ILE A 41 12.03 2.35 -1.04
CA ILE A 41 11.39 1.94 0.21
C ILE A 41 12.21 2.42 1.40
N SER A 42 13.52 2.16 1.42
CA SER A 42 14.42 2.61 2.49
C SER A 42 14.45 4.12 2.62
N ALA A 43 14.44 4.87 1.51
CA ALA A 43 14.37 6.33 1.54
C ALA A 43 13.03 6.84 2.11
N LEU A 44 11.91 6.18 1.79
CA LEU A 44 10.60 6.53 2.33
C LEU A 44 10.53 6.26 3.84
N VAL A 45 11.01 5.10 4.30
CA VAL A 45 11.11 4.76 5.73
C VAL A 45 12.04 5.72 6.46
N GLY A 46 13.17 6.09 5.86
CA GLY A 46 14.10 7.07 6.42
C GLY A 46 13.48 8.45 6.57
N ALA A 47 12.72 8.92 5.58
CA ALA A 47 12.00 10.19 5.67
C ALA A 47 10.92 10.16 6.76
N ALA A 48 10.19 9.05 6.89
CA ALA A 48 9.18 8.88 7.93
C ALA A 48 9.77 8.91 9.35
N ARG A 49 10.92 8.25 9.56
CA ARG A 49 11.67 8.32 10.83
C ARG A 49 12.12 9.74 11.14
N LEU A 50 12.65 10.46 10.16
CA LEU A 50 13.07 11.85 10.34
C LEU A 50 11.88 12.77 10.71
N MET A 51 10.70 12.53 10.14
CA MET A 51 9.49 13.28 10.52
C MET A 51 9.05 12.93 11.95
N ASP A 52 9.14 11.66 12.35
CA ASP A 52 8.79 11.22 13.71
C ASP A 52 9.72 11.82 14.78
N GLU A 53 11.03 11.83 14.52
CA GLU A 53 12.05 12.44 15.39
C GLU A 53 11.76 13.93 15.66
N GLU A 54 11.26 14.64 14.64
CA GLU A 54 10.94 16.07 14.70
C GLU A 54 9.46 16.32 15.08
N ARG A 55 8.72 15.27 15.48
CA ARG A 55 7.29 15.30 15.85
C ARG A 55 6.40 15.92 14.77
N ALA A 56 6.80 15.77 13.52
CA ALA A 56 6.08 16.26 12.37
C ALA A 56 5.09 15.20 11.87
N PRO A 57 3.86 15.59 11.50
CA PRO A 57 2.90 14.64 10.98
C PRO A 57 3.37 14.08 9.64
N TRP A 58 3.05 12.81 9.40
CA TRP A 58 3.28 12.19 8.11
C TRP A 58 2.26 12.72 7.10
N PRO A 59 2.67 12.98 5.84
CA PRO A 59 1.73 13.21 4.77
C PRO A 59 0.84 11.97 4.58
N PRO A 60 -0.46 12.11 4.26
CA PRO A 60 -1.39 10.99 4.15
C PRO A 60 -0.93 9.94 3.13
N MET A 61 -0.35 10.37 2.01
CA MET A 61 0.17 9.46 1.00
C MET A 61 1.37 8.63 1.49
N VAL A 62 2.20 9.17 2.39
CA VAL A 62 3.33 8.46 2.97
C VAL A 62 2.82 7.38 3.94
N GLU A 63 1.85 7.73 4.79
CA GLU A 63 1.21 6.81 5.72
C GLU A 63 0.54 5.64 5.00
N GLU A 64 -0.24 5.91 3.95
CA GLU A 64 -0.89 4.88 3.13
C GLU A 64 0.14 3.91 2.52
N VAL A 65 1.19 4.43 1.87
CA VAL A 65 2.19 3.58 1.22
C VAL A 65 2.96 2.73 2.24
N LEU A 66 3.32 3.29 3.40
CA LEU A 66 4.02 2.54 4.45
C LEU A 66 3.13 1.47 5.08
N THR A 67 1.84 1.75 5.27
CA THR A 67 0.86 0.79 5.79
C THR A 67 0.72 -0.40 4.83
N GLU A 68 0.57 -0.13 3.54
CA GLU A 68 0.50 -1.19 2.51
C GLU A 68 1.79 -2.00 2.41
N LEU A 69 2.96 -1.35 2.54
CA LEU A 69 4.24 -2.05 2.58
C LEU A 69 4.37 -2.95 3.82
N ALA A 70 3.88 -2.51 4.99
CA ALA A 70 3.87 -3.34 6.19
C ALA A 70 2.98 -4.57 6.02
N ARG A 71 1.76 -4.40 5.48
CA ARG A 71 0.84 -5.50 5.15
C ARG A 71 1.45 -6.50 4.18
N ALA A 72 2.16 -6.02 3.16
CA ALA A 72 2.82 -6.88 2.18
C ALA A 72 3.93 -7.75 2.80
N ILE A 73 4.61 -7.26 3.84
CA ILE A 73 5.68 -7.98 4.55
C ILE A 73 5.09 -9.00 5.53
N GLU A 74 4.03 -8.62 6.24
CA GLU A 74 3.35 -9.50 7.20
C GLU A 74 2.68 -10.71 6.54
N GLY A 75 2.50 -10.66 5.21
CA GLY A 75 1.85 -11.68 4.42
C GLY A 75 0.34 -11.56 4.58
N ALA A 76 -0.32 -11.00 3.56
CA ALA A 76 -1.78 -10.94 3.42
C ALA A 76 -2.45 -12.23 3.98
N ASP A 77 -3.41 -12.17 4.91
CA ASP A 77 -4.85 -11.79 4.75
C ASP A 77 -5.59 -11.87 6.14
N PRO A 78 -6.89 -11.49 6.31
CA PRO A 78 -7.87 -11.05 5.32
C PRO A 78 -8.74 -9.82 5.67
N ALA A 79 -9.11 -9.02 4.66
CA ALA A 79 -10.41 -8.33 4.59
C ALA A 79 -10.70 -7.81 3.17
N GLU A 80 -10.64 -8.67 2.16
CA GLU A 80 -11.54 -8.55 1.02
C GLU A 80 -12.64 -9.62 1.16
N GLY A 81 -13.88 -9.21 0.90
CA GLY A 81 -15.08 -9.78 1.52
C GLY A 81 -15.41 -11.25 1.22
N VAL A 82 -15.94 -11.91 2.25
CA VAL A 82 -16.78 -13.11 2.13
C VAL A 82 -17.79 -13.12 3.28
N GLU A 83 -18.90 -12.41 3.09
CA GLU A 83 -20.22 -12.81 3.58
C GLU A 83 -21.06 -13.07 2.32
N GLY A 84 -21.46 -14.28 1.94
CA GLY A 84 -21.27 -15.55 2.62
C GLY A 84 -21.29 -16.71 1.63
N VAL A 85 -20.81 -17.85 2.13
CA VAL A 85 -21.00 -19.15 1.50
C VAL A 85 -22.04 -19.90 2.32
N GLU A 86 -23.17 -20.21 1.70
CA GLU A 86 -23.85 -21.51 1.86
C GLU A 86 -24.26 -21.88 0.42
N GLY A 87 -23.69 -22.87 -0.24
CA GLY A 87 -23.44 -24.21 0.26
C GLY A 87 -24.67 -25.08 -0.05
N GLY A 88 -24.91 -25.38 -1.34
CA GLY A 88 -26.03 -26.21 -1.78
C GLY A 88 -25.68 -27.05 -3.01
N GLY A 89 -24.95 -28.14 -2.75
CA GLY A 89 -24.89 -29.41 -3.49
C GLY A 89 -25.08 -29.41 -5.01
N ALA A 90 -24.01 -29.76 -5.71
CA ALA A 90 -24.04 -30.21 -7.10
C ALA A 90 -24.99 -31.40 -7.31
N ASP A 91 -25.85 -31.23 -8.29
CA ASP A 91 -26.19 -32.13 -9.40
C ASP A 91 -25.70 -33.60 -9.31
N GLY A 92 -26.66 -34.52 -9.41
CA GLY A 92 -26.50 -35.94 -9.69
C GLY A 92 -27.84 -36.53 -10.16
N PRO A 93 -27.83 -37.51 -11.09
CA PRO A 93 -28.28 -37.27 -12.46
C PRO A 93 -29.76 -37.57 -12.74
N GLU A 94 -30.25 -36.96 -13.81
CA GLU A 94 -31.53 -37.17 -14.47
C GLU A 94 -31.85 -38.66 -14.62
N LYS A 95 -32.92 -39.10 -13.97
CA LYS A 95 -33.58 -40.38 -14.21
C LYS A 95 -34.24 -40.36 -15.58
N ASP A 96 -33.76 -41.26 -16.41
CA ASP A 96 -34.18 -41.62 -17.75
C ASP A 96 -35.67 -41.42 -18.04
N PHE A 97 -35.96 -40.55 -19.01
CA PHE A 97 -37.19 -40.58 -19.78
C PHE A 97 -36.86 -40.99 -21.22
N LEU A 98 -37.08 -42.26 -21.56
CA LEU A 98 -37.44 -42.80 -22.89
C LEU A 98 -37.58 -44.33 -22.69
N GLY A 99 -38.69 -45.01 -22.99
CA GLY A 99 -39.42 -45.03 -24.26
C GLY A 99 -39.12 -46.38 -24.96
N GLU A 100 -40.17 -47.17 -25.19
CA GLU A 100 -40.23 -48.54 -25.74
C GLU A 100 -39.51 -48.77 -27.09
N PRO A 101 -39.41 -50.03 -27.52
CA PRO A 101 -40.17 -50.42 -28.72
C PRO A 101 -41.15 -51.59 -28.54
#